data_AF-A0A9X0BA95-F1
#
_entry.id   AF-A0A9X0BA95-F1
#
_cell.length_a   1.000
_cell.length_b   1.000
_cell.length_c   1.000
_cell.angle_alpha   90.00
_cell.angle_beta   90.00
_cell.angle_gamma   90.00
#
_symmetry.space_group_name_H-M   'P 1'
#
loop_
_entity.id
_entity.type
_entity.pdbx_description
1 polymer ?
#
loop_
_entity_poly.entity_id
_entity_poly.type
_entity_poly.pdbx_seq_one_letter_code
_entity_poly.pdbx_strand_id
1 'polypeptide(L)'
;MIKVATLLALTAVAQAHTVAWTKGMYCFGGPDLSTDNANTNTAVAPLYNLAQEDWWFQHDRGCDAAPPADGDILELPAGGKFTVELAHNRAQTTLSYDGKYSSAWPDGKDHPEDWAGPGNPPECIQDDGAMHTNNQSTAAGTAFAISYQSDLSKVTMENLAVFTVLEHTPWKREATYEVPADLPACPEGGCTCAWLWVG
;
A
#
# COMPACT_ATOMS: atom_id res chain seq x y z
N MET A 1 -30.60 -37.02 27.14
CA MET A 1 -29.35 -36.24 27.27
C MET A 1 -28.97 -35.75 25.88
N ILE A 2 -29.26 -34.48 25.58
CA ILE A 2 -29.00 -33.87 24.26
C ILE A 2 -27.56 -33.36 24.26
N LYS A 3 -26.70 -33.93 23.42
CA LYS A 3 -25.33 -33.43 23.22
C LYS A 3 -25.41 -32.25 22.24
N VAL A 4 -25.28 -31.03 22.76
CA VAL A 4 -25.05 -29.84 21.93
C VAL A 4 -23.59 -29.87 21.52
N ALA A 5 -23.32 -30.13 20.24
CA ALA A 5 -21.99 -30.00 19.66
C ALA A 5 -21.81 -28.54 19.24
N THR A 6 -21.02 -27.79 20.01
CA THR A 6 -20.64 -26.42 19.68
C THR A 6 -19.63 -26.46 18.53
N LEU A 7 -20.04 -26.05 17.34
CA LEU A 7 -19.15 -25.88 16.19
C LEU A 7 -18.38 -24.57 16.38
N LEU A 8 -17.10 -24.65 16.74
CA LEU A 8 -16.22 -23.49 16.77
C LEU A 8 -15.86 -23.13 15.32
N ALA A 9 -16.53 -22.13 14.75
CA ALA A 9 -16.11 -21.57 13.47
C ALA A 9 -14.84 -20.75 13.71
N LEU A 10 -13.67 -21.28 13.34
CA LEU A 10 -12.46 -20.49 13.20
C LEU A 10 -12.63 -19.61 11.96
N THR A 11 -13.09 -18.37 12.14
CA THR A 11 -12.98 -17.34 11.11
C THR A 11 -11.50 -16.99 10.99
N ALA A 12 -10.84 -17.49 9.95
CA ALA A 12 -9.53 -17.00 9.55
C ALA A 12 -9.69 -15.54 9.11
N VAL A 13 -9.16 -14.61 9.89
CA VAL A 13 -9.12 -13.19 9.51
C VAL A 13 -7.98 -13.04 8.54
N ALA A 14 -8.28 -12.88 7.26
CA ALA A 14 -7.28 -12.59 6.25
C ALA A 14 -6.74 -11.17 6.50
N GLN A 15 -5.48 -11.05 6.95
CA GLN A 15 -4.84 -9.74 7.08
C GLN A 15 -3.98 -9.42 5.85
N ALA A 16 -4.41 -8.42 5.09
CA ALA A 16 -3.58 -7.76 4.08
C ALA A 16 -2.59 -6.84 4.77
N HIS A 17 -1.35 -6.80 4.30
CA HIS A 17 -0.36 -5.88 4.85
C HIS A 17 0.53 -5.37 3.73
N THR A 18 0.07 -4.42 2.93
CA THR A 18 0.91 -3.84 1.87
C THR A 18 0.53 -2.38 1.64
N VAL A 19 1.52 -1.55 1.39
CA VAL A 19 1.36 -0.17 0.93
C VAL A 19 2.42 0.15 -0.12
N ALA A 20 2.18 1.16 -0.95
CA ALA A 20 3.20 1.75 -1.79
C ALA A 20 4.10 2.70 -0.97
N TRP A 21 5.27 2.22 -0.59
CA TRP A 21 6.30 3.03 0.06
C TRP A 21 6.95 3.98 -0.95
N THR A 22 7.02 5.25 -0.57
CA THR A 22 7.73 6.32 -1.28
C THR A 22 8.07 7.41 -0.26
N LYS A 23 9.11 8.20 -0.52
CA LYS A 23 9.52 9.28 0.41
C LYS A 23 8.43 10.34 0.61
N GLY A 24 7.66 10.64 -0.44
CA GLY A 24 6.57 11.62 -0.38
C GLY A 24 5.27 11.12 0.28
N MET A 25 5.29 9.97 0.96
CA MET A 25 4.10 9.45 1.64
C MET A 25 3.95 10.03 3.04
N TYR A 26 2.71 10.18 3.49
CA TYR A 26 2.41 10.37 4.89
C TYR A 26 2.79 9.11 5.69
N CYS A 27 3.18 9.29 6.96
CA CYS A 27 3.47 8.19 7.88
C CYS A 27 4.70 7.35 7.48
N PHE A 28 5.61 7.89 6.67
CA PHE A 28 6.80 7.19 6.18
C PHE A 28 7.67 6.61 7.31
N GLY A 29 7.83 7.35 8.42
CA GLY A 29 8.50 6.91 9.65
C GLY A 29 7.56 6.42 10.75
N GLY A 30 6.26 6.27 10.46
CA GLY A 30 5.20 6.13 11.46
C GLY A 30 4.57 7.47 11.87
N PRO A 31 3.61 7.45 12.82
CA PRO A 31 2.81 8.62 13.19
C PRO A 31 3.49 9.54 14.24
N ASP A 32 4.53 9.05 14.93
CA ASP A 32 5.30 9.85 15.88
C ASP A 32 6.39 10.65 15.14
N LEU A 33 6.12 11.93 14.90
CA LEU A 33 7.03 12.85 14.23
C LEU A 33 8.37 13.08 14.96
N SER A 34 8.51 12.66 16.22
CA SER A 34 9.78 12.75 16.94
C SER A 34 10.76 11.63 16.58
N THR A 35 10.29 10.61 15.85
CA THR A 35 11.09 9.43 15.50
C THR A 35 10.91 9.04 14.03
N ASP A 36 12.01 8.74 13.35
CA ASP A 36 11.96 8.04 12.05
C ASP A 36 12.10 6.53 12.26
N ASN A 37 10.99 5.80 12.32
CA ASN A 37 11.02 4.35 12.49
C ASN A 37 11.23 3.63 11.15
N ALA A 38 12.49 3.34 10.83
CA ALA A 38 12.90 2.58 9.63
C ALA A 38 12.38 1.13 9.57
N ASN A 39 11.77 0.60 10.64
CA ASN A 39 11.17 -0.74 10.69
C ASN A 39 9.65 -0.69 10.94
N THR A 40 9.01 0.40 10.52
CA THR A 40 7.57 0.58 10.69
C THR A 40 6.74 -0.27 9.72
N ASN A 41 5.62 -0.79 10.24
CA ASN A 41 4.54 -1.41 9.48
C ASN A 41 3.20 -0.71 9.75
N THR A 42 3.20 0.53 10.26
CA THR A 42 1.96 1.23 10.62
C THR A 42 1.04 1.42 9.41
N ALA A 43 1.60 1.84 8.27
CA ALA A 43 0.82 2.21 7.09
C ALA A 43 0.26 1.02 6.29
N VAL A 44 0.62 -0.22 6.64
CA VAL A 44 0.25 -1.40 5.85
C VAL A 44 -1.03 -2.09 6.31
N ALA A 45 -1.48 -1.84 7.55
CA ALA A 45 -2.64 -2.52 8.09
C ALA A 45 -3.92 -2.18 7.31
N PRO A 46 -4.82 -3.15 7.10
CA PRO A 46 -6.00 -2.94 6.27
C PRO A 46 -6.98 -2.01 6.98
N LEU A 47 -7.74 -1.24 6.19
CA LEU A 47 -8.81 -0.37 6.67
C LEU A 47 -10.14 -1.12 6.55
N TYR A 48 -10.70 -1.59 7.67
CA TYR A 48 -11.91 -2.42 7.67
C TYR A 48 -12.83 -2.08 8.83
N ASN A 49 -14.12 -1.96 8.54
CA ASN A 49 -15.17 -1.66 9.54
C ASN A 49 -14.88 -0.39 10.36
N LEU A 50 -14.43 0.66 9.67
CA LEU A 50 -14.11 1.98 10.21
C LEU A 50 -15.11 3.02 9.70
N ALA A 51 -15.37 4.08 10.48
CA ALA A 51 -16.07 5.25 9.96
C ALA A 51 -15.17 5.99 8.95
N GLN A 52 -15.77 6.79 8.07
CA GLN A 52 -15.00 7.54 7.07
C GLN A 52 -13.91 8.40 7.70
N GLU A 53 -14.23 9.12 8.76
CA GLU A 53 -13.26 9.95 9.49
C GLU A 53 -12.07 9.16 10.05
N ASP A 54 -12.22 7.87 10.34
CA ASP A 54 -11.15 7.02 10.86
C ASP A 54 -10.28 6.45 9.73
N TRP A 55 -10.87 5.98 8.62
CA TRP A 55 -10.08 5.38 7.55
C TRP A 55 -9.49 6.40 6.57
N TRP A 56 -10.02 7.62 6.53
CA TRP A 56 -9.55 8.67 5.64
C TRP A 56 -8.07 8.97 5.89
N PHE A 57 -7.22 8.74 4.89
CA PHE A 57 -5.76 8.87 5.00
C PHE A 57 -5.16 8.16 6.24
N GLN A 58 -5.78 7.06 6.68
CA GLN A 58 -5.39 6.27 7.85
C GLN A 58 -5.32 7.12 9.14
N HIS A 59 -6.37 7.92 9.38
CA HIS A 59 -6.51 8.72 10.60
C HIS A 59 -6.54 7.88 11.89
N ASP A 60 -7.11 6.66 11.83
CA ASP A 60 -7.20 5.69 12.94
C ASP A 60 -5.86 5.44 13.65
N ARG A 61 -4.76 5.62 12.92
CA ARG A 61 -3.39 5.45 13.39
C ARG A 61 -2.53 6.71 13.28
N GLY A 62 -3.15 7.87 13.05
CA GLY A 62 -2.53 9.20 13.04
C GLY A 62 -1.63 9.49 11.84
N CYS A 63 -1.77 8.76 10.73
CA CYS A 63 -0.90 8.93 9.58
C CYS A 63 -1.17 10.24 8.83
N ASP A 64 -2.41 10.72 8.78
CA ASP A 64 -2.80 12.01 8.20
C ASP A 64 -2.16 13.22 8.90
N ALA A 65 -1.75 13.07 10.16
CA ALA A 65 -1.02 14.07 10.92
C ALA A 65 0.51 13.96 10.79
N ALA A 66 1.01 12.98 10.03
CA ALA A 66 2.44 12.73 9.84
C ALA A 66 2.87 12.98 8.38
N PRO A 67 3.05 14.24 7.96
CA PRO A 67 3.42 14.56 6.58
C PRO A 67 4.82 14.04 6.20
N PRO A 68 5.12 13.91 4.90
CA PRO A 68 6.48 13.64 4.44
C PRO A 68 7.43 14.78 4.86
N ALA A 69 8.73 14.49 4.85
CA ALA A 69 9.75 15.49 5.15
C ALA A 69 9.78 16.60 4.09
N ASP A 70 10.25 17.79 4.48
CA ASP A 70 10.34 18.93 3.57
C ASP A 70 11.13 18.59 2.30
N GLY A 71 10.47 18.74 1.14
CA GLY A 71 11.07 18.45 -0.18
C GLY A 71 10.98 17.00 -0.63
N ASP A 72 10.57 16.06 0.24
CA ASP A 72 10.29 14.69 -0.17
C ASP A 72 8.91 14.62 -0.85
N ILE A 73 8.92 14.36 -2.15
CA ILE A 73 7.73 14.23 -2.99
C ILE A 73 7.85 13.00 -3.90
N LEU A 74 6.71 12.46 -4.33
CA LEU A 74 6.66 11.50 -5.43
C LEU A 74 6.53 12.27 -6.75
N GLU A 75 7.57 12.20 -7.57
CA GLU A 75 7.59 12.86 -8.88
C GLU A 75 6.73 12.10 -9.91
N LEU A 76 5.84 12.83 -10.58
CA LEU A 76 4.94 12.29 -11.60
C LEU A 76 5.26 12.92 -12.97
N PRO A 77 6.27 12.40 -13.70
CA PRO A 77 6.64 12.95 -15.00
C PRO A 77 5.54 12.68 -16.02
N ALA A 78 4.84 13.71 -16.51
CA ALA A 78 3.77 13.57 -17.50
C ALA A 78 4.24 12.82 -18.76
N GLY A 79 3.52 11.76 -19.14
CA GLY A 79 3.86 10.87 -20.25
C GLY A 79 5.03 9.93 -19.96
N GLY A 80 5.55 9.96 -18.74
CA GLY A 80 6.61 9.11 -18.24
C GLY A 80 6.08 8.00 -17.32
N LYS A 81 6.94 7.57 -16.41
CA LYS A 81 6.67 6.51 -15.44
C LYS A 81 7.25 6.89 -14.09
N PHE A 82 6.66 6.37 -13.02
CA PHE A 82 7.23 6.41 -11.68
C PHE A 82 7.21 5.02 -11.06
N THR A 83 8.16 4.76 -10.17
CA THR A 83 8.27 3.49 -9.45
C THR A 83 8.12 3.73 -7.96
N VAL A 84 7.33 2.89 -7.30
CA VAL A 84 7.17 2.81 -5.84
C VAL A 84 7.51 1.41 -5.36
N GLU A 85 7.73 1.25 -4.06
CA GLU A 85 8.02 -0.05 -3.45
C GLU A 85 6.81 -0.58 -2.66
N LEU A 86 6.18 -1.64 -3.15
CA LEU A 86 5.13 -2.37 -2.45
C LEU A 86 5.76 -3.31 -1.42
N ALA A 87 5.55 -3.08 -0.13
CA ALA A 87 6.15 -3.93 0.91
C ALA A 87 5.29 -4.01 2.19
N HIS A 88 5.51 -5.06 2.97
CA HIS A 88 4.78 -5.33 4.23
C HIS A 88 5.34 -4.54 5.42
N ASN A 89 6.55 -4.00 5.28
CA ASN A 89 7.24 -3.16 6.24
C ASN A 89 8.23 -2.26 5.48
N ARG A 90 8.47 -1.04 5.97
CA ARG A 90 9.48 -0.16 5.36
C ARG A 90 10.87 -0.77 5.33
N ALA A 91 11.24 -1.59 6.32
CA ALA A 91 12.53 -2.29 6.37
C ALA A 91 12.78 -3.20 5.15
N GLN A 92 11.71 -3.68 4.50
CA GLN A 92 11.77 -4.54 3.32
C GLN A 92 11.88 -3.74 2.01
N THR A 93 12.07 -2.42 2.10
CA THR A 93 12.29 -1.52 0.96
C THR A 93 13.72 -1.04 0.90
N THR A 94 14.12 -0.42 -0.22
CA THR A 94 15.39 0.30 -0.30
C THR A 94 15.40 1.60 0.50
N LEU A 95 14.23 2.04 0.98
CA LEU A 95 14.01 3.26 1.75
C LEU A 95 14.35 3.11 3.24
N SER A 96 14.99 2.00 3.64
CA SER A 96 15.50 1.74 4.99
C SER A 96 16.68 0.80 4.97
N TYR A 97 17.60 0.98 5.93
CA TYR A 97 18.76 0.11 6.14
C TYR A 97 19.58 -0.16 4.86
N ASP A 98 19.65 0.81 3.95
CA ASP A 98 20.30 0.67 2.64
C ASP A 98 19.82 -0.56 1.84
N GLY A 99 18.55 -0.95 1.99
CA GLY A 99 17.94 -2.09 1.32
C GLY A 99 18.35 -3.46 1.85
N LYS A 100 19.03 -3.53 3.01
CA LYS A 100 19.57 -4.77 3.58
C LYS A 100 18.54 -5.90 3.75
N TYR A 101 17.28 -5.58 4.02
CA TYR A 101 16.20 -6.57 4.21
C TYR A 101 15.19 -6.58 3.07
N SER A 102 15.53 -5.95 1.93
CA SER A 102 14.70 -5.96 0.73
C SER A 102 15.04 -7.16 -0.16
N SER A 103 14.06 -7.65 -0.91
CA SER A 103 14.22 -8.66 -1.96
C SER A 103 13.45 -8.23 -3.22
N ALA A 104 13.23 -9.11 -4.19
CA ALA A 104 12.30 -8.83 -5.28
C ALA A 104 10.82 -8.83 -4.84
N TRP A 105 10.53 -9.32 -3.63
CA TRP A 105 9.18 -9.60 -3.14
C TRP A 105 8.80 -8.69 -1.96
N PRO A 106 7.50 -8.37 -1.80
CA PRO A 106 7.03 -7.44 -0.75
C PRO A 106 7.32 -7.84 0.70
N ASP A 107 7.60 -9.11 0.97
CA ASP A 107 7.93 -9.64 2.31
C ASP A 107 9.44 -9.64 2.62
N GLY A 108 10.28 -9.19 1.68
CA GLY A 108 11.73 -9.19 1.83
C GLY A 108 12.38 -10.58 1.80
N LYS A 109 11.67 -11.63 1.37
CA LYS A 109 12.22 -12.98 1.16
C LYS A 109 12.32 -13.32 -0.33
N ASP A 110 13.02 -14.40 -0.63
CA ASP A 110 13.07 -14.93 -1.99
C ASP A 110 11.96 -15.95 -2.22
N HIS A 111 11.20 -15.75 -3.30
CA HIS A 111 10.19 -16.67 -3.80
C HIS A 111 10.45 -17.00 -5.29
N PRO A 112 10.00 -18.17 -5.78
CA PRO A 112 10.09 -18.50 -7.20
C PRO A 112 9.17 -17.62 -8.05
N GLU A 113 9.48 -17.41 -9.33
CA GLU A 113 8.68 -16.54 -10.22
C GLU A 113 7.24 -17.05 -10.40
N ASP A 114 7.03 -18.36 -10.34
CA ASP A 114 5.72 -19.02 -10.38
C ASP A 114 5.12 -19.22 -8.98
N TRP A 115 5.43 -18.33 -8.03
CA TRP A 115 4.87 -18.38 -6.68
C TRP A 115 3.35 -18.50 -6.73
N ALA A 116 2.83 -19.52 -6.06
CA ALA A 116 1.42 -19.80 -5.95
C ALA A 116 1.10 -20.39 -4.58
N GLY A 117 -0.15 -20.24 -4.15
CA GLY A 117 -0.62 -20.90 -2.94
C GLY A 117 -0.69 -22.42 -3.10
N PRO A 118 -0.92 -23.15 -1.99
CA PRO A 118 -0.96 -24.60 -2.00
C PRO A 118 -2.15 -25.14 -2.80
N GLY A 119 -2.09 -26.40 -3.25
CA GLY A 119 -3.21 -27.09 -3.87
C GLY A 119 -3.28 -27.03 -5.41
N ASN A 120 -4.34 -27.60 -5.98
CA ASN A 120 -4.62 -27.62 -7.42
C ASN A 120 -6.15 -27.68 -7.68
N PRO A 121 -6.83 -26.58 -8.06
CA PRO A 121 -6.25 -25.26 -8.36
C PRO A 121 -5.62 -24.60 -7.11
N PRO A 122 -4.63 -23.69 -7.28
CA PRO A 122 -3.97 -23.02 -6.16
C PRO A 122 -4.97 -22.29 -5.27
N GLU A 123 -4.84 -22.46 -3.96
CA GLU A 123 -5.50 -21.66 -2.92
C GLU A 123 -4.75 -20.33 -2.72
N CYS A 124 -5.20 -19.49 -1.77
CA CYS A 124 -4.52 -18.24 -1.46
C CYS A 124 -3.09 -18.53 -0.95
N ILE A 125 -2.14 -17.68 -1.34
CA ILE A 125 -0.77 -17.71 -0.80
C ILE A 125 -0.83 -17.52 0.73
N GLN A 126 -0.14 -18.40 1.45
CA GLN A 126 -0.01 -18.39 2.91
C GLN A 126 1.39 -17.89 3.32
N ASP A 127 1.63 -17.78 4.62
CA ASP A 127 2.95 -17.51 5.23
C ASP A 127 3.66 -16.26 4.70
N ASP A 128 2.86 -15.20 4.61
CA ASP A 128 3.14 -13.77 4.41
C ASP A 128 3.21 -13.20 3.00
N GLY A 129 2.72 -13.89 1.98
CA GLY A 129 2.27 -13.24 0.74
C GLY A 129 0.99 -12.43 0.92
N ALA A 130 0.97 -11.45 1.83
CA ALA A 130 -0.16 -10.61 2.28
C ALA A 130 -0.74 -9.67 1.20
N MET A 131 -0.75 -10.17 -0.04
CA MET A 131 -1.19 -9.62 -1.31
C MET A 131 -2.57 -10.14 -1.72
N HIS A 132 -3.21 -10.98 -0.88
CA HIS A 132 -4.55 -11.57 -1.09
C HIS A 132 -4.78 -12.15 -2.48
N THR A 133 -3.92 -13.08 -2.86
CA THR A 133 -3.99 -13.70 -4.17
C THR A 133 -3.53 -15.15 -4.14
N ASN A 134 -3.96 -15.93 -5.13
CA ASN A 134 -3.57 -17.33 -5.30
C ASN A 134 -2.26 -17.45 -6.10
N ASN A 135 -2.02 -16.51 -7.02
CA ASN A 135 -0.83 -16.36 -7.87
C ASN A 135 -0.85 -14.97 -8.54
N GLN A 136 0.11 -14.65 -9.42
CA GLN A 136 0.17 -13.33 -10.06
C GLN A 136 -1.12 -12.97 -10.83
N SER A 137 -1.64 -13.92 -11.61
CA SER A 137 -2.79 -13.67 -12.50
C SER A 137 -4.07 -13.35 -11.74
N THR A 138 -4.16 -13.73 -10.46
CA THR A 138 -5.32 -13.49 -9.60
C THR A 138 -5.16 -12.25 -8.73
N ALA A 139 -4.04 -11.53 -8.79
CA ALA A 139 -3.86 -10.29 -8.03
C ALA A 139 -4.76 -9.18 -8.60
N ALA A 140 -5.48 -8.48 -7.71
CA ALA A 140 -6.60 -7.61 -8.06
C ALA A 140 -6.22 -6.34 -8.84
N GLY A 141 -4.97 -5.91 -8.74
CA GLY A 141 -4.50 -4.64 -9.28
C GLY A 141 -4.55 -3.51 -8.25
N THR A 142 -3.76 -2.47 -8.51
CA THR A 142 -3.61 -1.30 -7.66
C THR A 142 -3.78 -0.03 -8.47
N ALA A 143 -4.11 1.07 -7.81
CA ALA A 143 -4.30 2.36 -8.46
C ALA A 143 -3.63 3.49 -7.69
N PHE A 144 -3.34 4.58 -8.41
CA PHE A 144 -3.06 5.87 -7.79
C PHE A 144 -4.14 6.87 -8.18
N ALA A 145 -4.67 7.55 -7.17
CA ALA A 145 -5.55 8.69 -7.33
C ALA A 145 -4.81 9.98 -6.95
N ILE A 146 -5.24 11.09 -7.55
CA ILE A 146 -4.66 12.42 -7.34
C ILE A 146 -5.77 13.43 -7.02
N SER A 147 -5.49 14.32 -6.08
CA SER A 147 -6.26 15.53 -5.78
C SER A 147 -5.34 16.73 -5.90
N TYR A 148 -5.79 17.74 -6.65
CA TYR A 148 -5.06 18.99 -6.88
C TYR A 148 -5.17 19.95 -5.68
N GLN A 149 -4.99 19.41 -4.47
CA GLN A 149 -4.97 20.14 -3.21
C GLN A 149 -3.65 19.87 -2.49
N SER A 150 -2.93 20.94 -2.15
CA SER A 150 -1.70 20.89 -1.34
C SER A 150 -2.00 20.68 0.15
N ASP A 151 -3.21 21.06 0.60
CA ASP A 151 -3.68 20.93 1.97
C ASP A 151 -4.54 19.65 2.09
N LEU A 152 -4.06 18.68 2.86
CA LEU A 152 -4.73 17.39 3.05
C LEU A 152 -6.17 17.54 3.54
N SER A 153 -6.46 18.56 4.36
CA SER A 153 -7.81 18.79 4.90
C SER A 153 -8.85 19.17 3.84
N LYS A 154 -8.39 19.54 2.63
CA LYS A 154 -9.24 19.87 1.47
C LYS A 154 -9.40 18.69 0.51
N VAL A 155 -8.71 17.58 0.74
CA VAL A 155 -8.85 16.37 -0.06
C VAL A 155 -10.13 15.65 0.34
N THR A 156 -10.98 15.37 -0.63
CA THR A 156 -12.27 14.68 -0.45
C THR A 156 -12.39 13.53 -1.43
N MET A 157 -13.36 12.63 -1.20
CA MET A 157 -13.64 11.54 -2.13
C MET A 157 -13.99 12.05 -3.53
N GLU A 158 -14.66 13.20 -3.63
CA GLU A 158 -15.12 13.78 -4.90
C GLU A 158 -14.00 14.42 -5.71
N ASN A 159 -12.88 14.78 -5.07
CA ASN A 159 -11.76 15.43 -5.73
C ASN A 159 -10.52 14.54 -5.88
N LEU A 160 -10.60 13.27 -5.49
CA LEU A 160 -9.61 12.23 -5.83
C LEU A 160 -10.01 11.55 -7.13
N ALA A 161 -9.18 11.71 -8.17
CA ALA A 161 -9.36 11.05 -9.45
C ALA A 161 -8.27 10.00 -9.67
N VAL A 162 -8.65 8.76 -9.97
CA VAL A 162 -7.70 7.72 -10.40
C VAL A 162 -7.08 8.14 -11.73
N PHE A 163 -5.76 8.28 -11.78
CA PHE A 163 -5.04 8.68 -12.99
C PHE A 163 -4.19 7.56 -13.58
N THR A 164 -3.89 6.52 -12.81
CA THR A 164 -3.13 5.35 -13.28
C THR A 164 -3.49 4.11 -12.48
N VAL A 165 -3.38 2.97 -13.15
CA VAL A 165 -3.61 1.64 -12.59
C VAL A 165 -2.47 0.71 -13.00
N LEU A 166 -2.24 -0.31 -12.19
CA LEU A 166 -1.35 -1.41 -12.52
C LEU A 166 -2.11 -2.70 -12.23
N GLU A 167 -2.29 -3.53 -13.25
CA GLU A 167 -2.95 -4.82 -13.11
C GLU A 167 -2.00 -5.84 -12.45
N HIS A 168 -2.56 -6.89 -11.86
CA HIS A 168 -1.80 -7.98 -11.25
C HIS A 168 -0.83 -7.54 -10.15
N THR A 169 -1.27 -6.58 -9.34
CA THR A 169 -0.56 -6.08 -8.16
C THR A 169 -1.46 -6.12 -6.91
N PRO A 170 -0.89 -6.09 -5.70
CA PRO A 170 0.54 -6.22 -5.38
C PRO A 170 1.12 -7.59 -5.80
N TRP A 171 2.39 -7.61 -6.23
CA TRP A 171 3.09 -8.84 -6.62
C TRP A 171 4.59 -8.77 -6.36
N LYS A 172 5.32 -7.94 -7.12
CA LYS A 172 6.73 -7.61 -6.86
C LYS A 172 6.83 -6.37 -5.99
N ARG A 173 7.97 -6.23 -5.30
CA ARG A 173 8.27 -5.03 -4.52
C ARG A 173 8.29 -3.79 -5.41
N GLU A 174 9.04 -3.81 -6.50
CA GLU A 174 9.08 -2.66 -7.41
C GLU A 174 7.85 -2.68 -8.32
N ALA A 175 7.06 -1.61 -8.25
CA ALA A 175 5.87 -1.42 -9.05
C ALA A 175 5.97 -0.10 -9.82
N THR A 176 5.98 -0.21 -11.15
CA THR A 176 6.11 0.93 -12.06
C THR A 176 4.77 1.26 -12.71
N TYR A 177 4.33 2.50 -12.56
CA TYR A 177 3.06 3.01 -13.08
C TYR A 177 3.34 4.02 -14.19
N GLU A 178 2.44 4.07 -15.17
CA GLU A 178 2.50 5.06 -16.26
C GLU A 178 1.76 6.33 -15.86
N VAL A 179 2.29 7.49 -16.26
CA VAL A 179 1.67 8.80 -16.01
C VAL A 179 1.03 9.29 -17.31
N PRO A 180 -0.25 9.70 -17.31
CA PRO A 180 -0.87 10.31 -18.47
C PRO A 180 -0.05 11.51 -19.00
N ALA A 181 0.08 11.60 -20.32
CA ALA A 181 0.82 12.69 -20.97
C ALA A 181 0.18 14.06 -20.76
N ASP A 182 -1.13 14.08 -20.52
CA ASP A 182 -1.95 15.24 -20.28
C ASP A 182 -2.23 15.50 -18.79
N LEU A 183 -1.54 14.80 -17.87
CA LEU A 183 -1.69 15.02 -16.43
C LEU A 183 -1.35 16.50 -16.10
N PRO A 184 -2.32 17.31 -15.62
CA PRO A 184 -2.07 18.72 -15.34
C PRO A 184 -1.02 18.94 -14.26
N ALA A 185 -0.36 20.09 -14.31
CA ALA A 185 0.57 20.53 -13.27
C ALA A 185 -0.14 20.75 -11.94
N CYS A 186 0.53 20.36 -10.85
CA CYS A 186 0.07 20.64 -9.49
C CYS A 186 0.08 22.14 -9.17
N PRO A 187 -0.76 22.60 -8.23
CA PRO A 187 -0.67 23.95 -7.71
C PRO A 187 0.64 24.16 -6.93
N GLU A 188 0.89 25.41 -6.51
CA GLU A 188 1.95 25.71 -5.56
C GLU A 188 1.76 24.90 -4.27
N GLY A 189 2.85 24.28 -3.78
CA GLY A 189 2.81 23.35 -2.65
C GLY A 189 2.50 21.89 -3.02
N GLY A 190 2.27 21.57 -4.30
CA GLY A 190 2.11 20.21 -4.78
C GLY A 190 0.66 19.70 -4.78
N CYS A 191 0.49 18.41 -5.08
CA CYS A 191 -0.78 17.70 -5.03
C CYS A 191 -0.73 16.61 -3.96
N THR A 192 -1.90 16.14 -3.54
CA THR A 192 -2.01 14.94 -2.70
C THR A 192 -2.38 13.73 -3.56
N CYS A 193 -1.64 12.64 -3.42
CA CYS A 193 -1.98 11.35 -4.05
C CYS A 193 -2.41 10.32 -3.00
N ALA A 194 -3.19 9.33 -3.43
CA ALA A 194 -3.55 8.17 -2.64
C ALA A 194 -3.27 6.89 -3.43
N TRP A 195 -2.55 5.95 -2.83
CA TRP A 195 -2.43 4.59 -3.34
C TRP A 195 -3.63 3.77 -2.86
N LEU A 196 -4.25 3.06 -3.79
CA LEU A 196 -5.50 2.34 -3.58
C LEU A 196 -5.31 0.88 -3.94
N TRP A 197 -5.82 0.02 -3.07
CA TRP A 197 -5.86 -1.42 -3.28
C TRP A 197 -7.04 -2.03 -2.52
N VAL A 198 -7.70 -3.00 -3.14
CA VAL A 198 -8.72 -3.84 -2.53
C VAL A 198 -8.30 -5.28 -2.76
N GLY A 199 -8.17 -6.04 -1.67
CA GLY A 199 -7.89 -7.48 -1.69
C GLY A 199 -9.04 -8.31 -1.16
#